data_AF-G4Z5C5-F1
#
_entry.id   AF-G4Z5C5-F1
#
_cell.length_a   1.000
_cell.length_b   1.000
_cell.length_c   1.000
_cell.angle_alpha   90.00
_cell.angle_beta   90.00
_cell.angle_gamma   90.00
#
_symmetry.space_group_name_H-M   'P 1'
#
loop_
_entity.id
_entity.type
_entity.pdbx_description
1 polymer ?
#
loop_
_entity_poly.entity_id
_entity_poly.type
_entity_poly.pdbx_seq_one_letter_code
_entity_poly.pdbx_strand_id
1 'polypeptide(L)' 'MKQRSWDADGVDGGPSSMEVLLEWLSTSRNAARWRRSAGKADGSRAEMTHEIYDMLRSYDIDHRTPCSVRSRLWTLERQ' A
#
# COMPACT_ATOMS: atom_id res chain seq x y z
N MET A 1 12.13 -16.08 -6.25
CA MET A 1 12.39 -15.09 -5.18
C MET A 1 11.27 -15.18 -4.16
N LYS A 2 11.59 -15.45 -2.88
CA LYS A 2 10.60 -15.47 -1.79
C LYS A 2 10.16 -14.03 -1.54
N GLN A 3 8.87 -13.69 -1.71
CA GLN A 3 8.38 -12.37 -1.32
C GLN A 3 8.58 -12.20 0.19
N ARG A 4 9.17 -11.08 0.61
CA ARG A 4 9.25 -10.72 2.04
C ARG A 4 7.83 -10.60 2.61
N SER A 5 7.62 -11.10 3.82
CA SER A 5 6.33 -10.96 4.51
C SER A 5 5.99 -9.48 4.66
N TRP A 6 4.75 -9.08 4.36
CA TRP A 6 4.32 -7.69 4.52
C TRP A 6 4.26 -7.26 5.99
N ASP A 7 4.11 -8.23 6.89
CA ASP A 7 3.94 -8.03 8.32
C ASP A 7 5.29 -8.07 9.08
N ALA A 8 6.40 -8.34 8.39
CA ALA A 8 7.72 -8.51 9.01
C ALA A 8 8.88 -8.08 8.08
N ASP A 9 8.67 -7.00 7.32
CA ASP A 9 9.68 -6.43 6.42
C ASP A 9 10.05 -4.98 6.73
N GLY A 10 9.75 -4.53 7.95
CA GLY A 10 10.23 -3.25 8.43
C GLY A 10 11.76 -3.18 8.43
N VAL A 11 12.28 -1.97 8.25
CA VAL A 11 13.72 -1.66 8.22
C VAL A 11 14.09 -0.98 9.53
N ASP A 12 15.22 -1.37 10.13
CA ASP A 12 15.80 -0.76 11.35
C ASP A 12 14.82 -0.58 12.54
N GLY A 13 13.90 -1.52 12.72
CA GLY A 13 12.88 -1.46 13.77
C GLY A 13 11.72 -0.50 13.50
N GLY A 14 11.67 0.08 12.29
CA GLY A 14 10.53 0.83 11.77
C GLY A 14 9.32 -0.04 11.40
N PRO A 15 8.22 0.59 10.95
CA PRO A 15 6.99 -0.12 10.63
C PRO A 15 7.18 -1.09 9.46
N SER A 16 6.41 -2.16 9.47
CA SER A 16 6.27 -3.08 8.34
C SER A 16 5.47 -2.46 7.20
N SER A 17 5.59 -3.02 5.98
CA SER A 17 4.79 -2.57 4.84
C SER A 17 3.28 -2.67 5.11
N MET A 18 2.85 -3.65 5.92
CA MET A 18 1.45 -3.81 6.30
C MET A 18 0.99 -2.70 7.24
N GLU A 19 1.80 -2.32 8.23
CA GLU A 19 1.49 -1.22 9.14
C GLU A 19 1.37 0.11 8.40
N VAL A 20 2.32 0.43 7.52
CA VAL A 20 2.26 1.64 6.68
C VAL A 20 1.01 1.65 5.80
N LEU A 21 0.64 0.50 5.23
CA LEU A 21 -0.55 0.39 4.40
C LEU A 21 -1.84 0.56 5.20
N LEU A 22 -1.90 0.02 6.42
CA LEU A 22 -3.02 0.20 7.34
C LEU A 22 -3.12 1.65 7.84
N GLU A 23 -1.99 2.32 8.07
CA GLU A 23 -1.93 3.75 8.39
C GLU A 23 -2.49 4.61 7.24
N TRP A 24 -2.08 4.31 6.01
CA TRP A 24 -2.63 5.00 4.84
C TRP A 24 -4.14 4.78 4.72
N LEU A 25 -4.64 3.57 4.99
CA LEU A 25 -6.07 3.26 4.96
C LEU A 25 -6.87 3.90 6.11
N SER A 26 -6.25 4.02 7.30
CA SER A 26 -6.88 4.62 8.48
C SER A 26 -6.96 6.15 8.36
N THR A 27 -6.10 6.75 7.54
CA THR A 27 -6.18 8.17 7.19
C THR A 27 -7.55 8.48 6.58
N SER A 28 -8.21 9.48 7.17
CA SER A 28 -9.60 9.82 6.84
C SER A 28 -9.81 9.97 5.32
N ARG A 29 -10.85 9.31 4.81
CA ARG A 29 -11.25 9.21 3.38
C ARG A 29 -10.42 8.31 2.48
N ASN A 30 -9.22 7.84 2.82
CA ASN A 30 -8.41 7.03 1.88
C ASN A 30 -9.06 5.68 1.54
N ALA A 31 -9.58 4.95 2.53
CA ALA A 31 -10.36 3.74 2.27
C ALA A 31 -11.60 4.01 1.39
N ALA A 32 -12.25 5.18 1.56
CA ALA A 32 -13.40 5.57 0.74
C ALA A 32 -12.98 5.98 -0.68
N ARG A 33 -11.84 6.69 -0.85
CA ARG A 33 -11.23 7.01 -2.15
C ARG A 33 -10.91 5.73 -2.91
N TRP A 34 -10.27 4.76 -2.25
CA TRP A 34 -9.96 3.46 -2.82
C TRP A 34 -11.22 2.73 -3.31
N ARG A 35 -12.24 2.60 -2.47
CA ARG A 35 -13.52 1.97 -2.86
C ARG A 35 -14.21 2.69 -4.01
N ARG A 36 -14.24 4.03 -4.00
CA ARG A 36 -14.82 4.83 -5.10
C ARG A 36 -14.05 4.75 -6.41
N SER A 37 -12.80 4.32 -6.38
CA SER A 37 -11.98 4.09 -7.58
C SER A 37 -12.19 2.69 -8.18
N ALA A 38 -12.90 1.80 -7.49
CA ALA A 38 -13.22 0.47 -8.02
C ALA A 38 -14.00 0.60 -9.33
N GLY A 39 -13.55 -0.13 -10.37
CA GLY A 39 -14.16 -0.09 -11.70
C GLY A 39 -13.86 1.16 -12.53
N LYS A 40 -13.13 2.15 -11.99
CA LYS A 40 -12.71 3.33 -12.76
C LYS A 40 -11.38 3.10 -13.46
N ALA A 41 -11.34 3.41 -14.75
CA ALA A 41 -10.12 3.41 -15.56
C ALA A 41 -9.54 4.84 -15.69
N ASP A 42 -9.70 5.67 -14.66
CA ASP A 42 -9.32 7.10 -14.66
C ASP A 42 -7.94 7.38 -14.04
N GLY A 43 -7.22 6.33 -13.64
CA GLY A 43 -5.89 6.48 -13.01
C GLY A 43 -5.92 6.66 -11.48
N SER A 44 -7.09 6.87 -10.86
CA SER A 44 -7.19 7.10 -9.40
C SER A 44 -6.49 6.01 -8.57
N ARG A 45 -6.60 4.73 -8.99
CA ARG A 45 -5.92 3.62 -8.32
C ARG A 45 -4.40 3.69 -8.44
N ALA A 46 -3.89 4.15 -9.58
CA ALA A 46 -2.46 4.31 -9.78
C ALA A 46 -1.92 5.43 -8.89
N GLU A 47 -2.59 6.58 -8.84
CA GLU A 47 -2.23 7.70 -7.96
C GLU A 47 -2.15 7.26 -6.48
N MET A 48 -3.20 6.63 -5.95
CA MET A 48 -3.19 6.14 -4.57
C MET A 48 -2.13 5.06 -4.31
N THR A 49 -1.82 4.24 -5.32
CA THR A 49 -0.73 3.25 -5.22
C THR A 49 0.63 3.94 -5.10
N HIS A 50 0.83 5.04 -5.84
CA HIS A 50 2.05 5.85 -5.74
C HIS A 50 2.14 6.61 -4.42
N GLU A 51 1.03 7.16 -3.90
CA GLU A 51 0.99 7.77 -2.55
C GLU A 51 1.50 6.80 -1.47
N ILE A 52 1.01 5.56 -1.47
CA ILE A 52 1.46 4.53 -0.52
C ILE A 52 2.92 4.14 -0.76
N TYR A 53 3.34 4.04 -2.02
CA TYR A 53 4.73 3.71 -2.35
C TYR A 53 5.70 4.78 -1.84
N ASP A 54 5.37 6.07 -1.99
CA ASP A 54 6.18 7.15 -1.45
C ASP A 54 6.18 7.16 0.08
N MET A 55 5.06 6.79 0.72
CA MET A 55 5.00 6.58 2.17
C MET A 55 5.93 5.45 2.62
N LEU A 56 5.94 4.30 1.94
CA LEU A 56 6.87 3.20 2.22
C LEU A 56 8.33 3.64 2.12
N ARG A 57 8.68 4.43 1.10
CA ARG A 57 10.05 4.97 0.95
C ARG A 57 10.43 5.93 2.07
N SER A 58 9.48 6.66 2.64
CA SER A 58 9.76 7.52 3.81
C SER A 58 10.13 6.74 5.07
N TYR A 59 9.86 5.42 5.11
CA TYR A 59 10.29 4.48 6.14
C TYR A 59 11.44 3.56 5.66
N ASP A 60 12.16 3.95 4.61
CA ASP A 60 13.29 3.19 4.03
C ASP A 60 12.91 1.81 3.45
N ILE A 61 11.62 1.57 3.16
CA ILE A 61 11.11 0.32 2.58
C ILE A 61 11.21 0.36 1.05
N ASP A 62 12.42 0.25 0.52
CA ASP A 62 12.70 0.37 -0.92
C ASP A 62 12.55 -0.94 -1.71
N HIS A 63 12.41 -2.09 -1.04
CA HIS A 63 12.25 -3.38 -1.72
C HIS A 63 10.84 -3.64 -2.28
N ARG A 64 9.90 -2.72 -2.04
CA ARG A 64 8.52 -2.81 -2.57
C ARG A 64 8.42 -2.09 -3.91
N THR A 65 7.39 -2.44 -4.67
CA THR A 65 7.06 -1.76 -5.93
C THR A 65 5.61 -1.30 -5.93
N PRO A 66 5.25 -0.26 -6.70
CA PRO A 66 3.85 0.14 -6.86
C PRO A 66 2.95 -1.02 -7.28
N CYS A 67 3.42 -1.89 -8.19
CA CYS A 67 2.67 -3.08 -8.59
C CYS A 67 2.36 -4.02 -7.41
N SER A 68 3.32 -4.22 -6.49
CA SER A 68 3.10 -5.05 -5.30
C SER A 68 2.10 -4.44 -4.32
N VAL A 69 2.11 -3.10 -4.16
CA VAL A 69 1.15 -2.35 -3.33
C VAL A 69 -0.26 -2.47 -3.87
N ARG A 70 -0.44 -2.24 -5.18
CA ARG A 70 -1.73 -2.40 -5.84
C ARG A 70 -2.30 -3.81 -5.67
N SER A 71 -1.46 -4.83 -5.86
CA SER A 71 -1.87 -6.23 -5.67
C SER A 71 -2.27 -6.52 -4.22
N ARG A 72 -1.54 -5.99 -3.22
CA ARG A 72 -1.89 -6.16 -1.81
C ARG A 72 -3.22 -5.50 -1.46
N LEU A 73 -3.47 -4.28 -1.94
CA LEU A 73 -4.76 -3.61 -1.77
C LEU A 73 -5.92 -4.38 -2.40
N TRP A 74 -5.72 -4.98 -3.59
CA TRP A 74 -6.72 -5.86 -4.20
C TRP A 74 -7.02 -7.10 -3.35
N THR A 75 -5.99 -7.70 -2.75
CA THR A 75 -6.19 -8.84 -1.85
C THR A 75 -6.98 -8.43 -0.61
N LEU A 76 -6.65 -7.29 0.01
CA LEU A 76 -7.34 -6.78 1.20
C LEU A 76 -8.80 -6.39 0.94
N GLU A 77 -9.12 -5.93 -0.27
CA GLU A 77 -10.52 -5.65 -0.67
C GLU A 77 -11.37 -6.93 -0.78
N ARG A 78 -10.74 -8.11 -0.94
CA ARG A 78 -11.41 -9.41 -1.17
C ARG A 78 -11.38 -10.34 0.04
N GLN A 79 -10.73 -9.94 1.14
CA GLN A 79 -10.75 -10.66 2.43
C GLN A 79 -11.93 -10.19 3.27
#